data_AF-A0A382GB27-F1
#
_entry.id   AF-A0A382GB27-F1
#
_cell.length_a   1.000
_cell.length_b   1.000
_cell.length_c   1.000
_cell.angle_alpha   90.00
_cell.angle_beta   90.00
_cell.angle_gamma   90.00
#
_symmetry.space_group_name_H-M   'P 1'
#
loop_
_entity.id
_entity.type
_entity.pdbx_description
1 polymer ?
#
loop_
_entity_poly.entity_id
_entity_poly.type
_entity_poly.pdbx_seq_one_letter_code
_entity_poly.pdbx_strand_id
1 'polypeptide(L)'
;MLFHVTLSHTVDNCPIYQKEMFPKLIVAAEGLEGLAKELNVKIHFLTLSAPEHIYFALLEADTLSAISRLVMSMPLRQQVKIVPVEHWLEGIAMAKAAMEAQNQD
;
A
#
# COMPACT_ATOMS: atom_id res chain seq x y z
N MET A 1 -1.96 -11.73 2.84
CA MET A 1 -2.28 -10.75 3.91
C MET A 1 -2.54 -9.39 3.29
N LEU A 2 -3.44 -8.60 3.87
CA LEU A 2 -3.71 -7.23 3.42
C LEU A 2 -2.88 -6.20 4.21
N PHE A 3 -2.47 -5.16 3.51
CA PHE A 3 -1.72 -4.04 4.06
C PHE A 3 -2.30 -2.72 3.57
N HIS A 4 -2.66 -1.85 4.50
CA HIS A 4 -2.90 -0.45 4.19
C HIS A 4 -1.56 0.28 4.20
N VAL A 5 -1.22 0.92 3.09
CA VAL A 5 0.01 1.68 2.92
C VAL A 5 -0.33 3.15 2.73
N THR A 6 0.34 3.99 3.51
CA THR A 6 0.32 5.44 3.35
C THR A 6 1.71 5.92 2.99
N LEU A 7 1.80 6.63 1.88
CA LEU A 7 3.03 7.23 1.36
C LEU A 7 2.86 8.74 1.39
N SER A 8 3.83 9.47 1.93
CA SER A 8 3.79 10.93 1.89
C SER A 8 5.15 11.52 1.60
N HIS A 9 5.15 12.70 1.00
CA HIS A 9 6.36 13.49 0.78
C HIS A 9 6.03 14.98 0.93
N THR A 10 7.04 15.81 1.17
CA THR A 10 6.86 17.26 1.23
C THR A 10 6.75 17.86 -0.17
N VAL A 11 6.18 19.06 -0.26
CA VAL A 11 6.08 19.84 -1.50
C VAL A 11 7.46 20.02 -2.15
N ASP A 12 8.49 20.36 -1.36
CA ASP A 12 9.87 20.53 -1.84
C ASP A 12 10.46 19.26 -2.47
N ASN A 13 9.98 18.10 -2.01
CA ASN A 13 10.41 16.82 -2.53
C ASN A 13 9.52 16.31 -3.68
N CYS A 14 8.54 17.10 -4.13
CA CYS A 14 7.62 16.63 -5.16
C CYS A 14 8.33 16.45 -6.50
N PRO A 15 8.25 15.25 -7.10
CA PRO A 15 8.92 14.97 -8.36
C PRO A 15 8.37 15.81 -9.51
N ILE A 16 7.11 16.25 -9.46
CA ILE A 16 6.50 17.13 -10.48
C ILE A 16 7.27 18.46 -10.61
N TYR A 17 7.80 18.99 -9.50
CA TYR A 17 8.57 20.24 -9.51
C TYR A 17 10.06 20.01 -9.81
N GLN A 18 10.51 18.75 -9.84
CA GLN A 18 11.90 18.37 -10.08
C GLN A 18 12.07 17.81 -11.49
N LYS A 19 12.56 18.65 -12.42
CA LYS A 19 12.70 18.33 -13.85
C LYS A 19 13.43 17.01 -14.14
N GLU A 20 14.44 16.68 -13.34
CA GLU A 20 15.23 15.45 -13.51
C GLU A 20 14.56 14.21 -12.89
N MET A 21 13.64 14.40 -11.94
CA MET A 21 13.00 13.32 -11.21
C MET A 21 11.68 12.90 -11.86
N PHE A 22 10.93 13.85 -12.42
CA PHE A 22 9.62 13.56 -13.02
C PHE A 22 9.67 12.46 -14.11
N PRO A 23 10.63 12.45 -15.06
CA PRO A 23 10.73 11.37 -16.03
C PRO A 23 11.01 10.01 -15.39
N LYS A 24 11.83 9.96 -14.33
CA LYS A 24 12.14 8.72 -13.61
C LYS A 24 10.90 8.18 -12.88
N LEU A 25 10.08 9.08 -12.32
CA LEU A 25 8.82 8.71 -11.69
C LEU A 25 7.85 8.10 -12.71
N ILE A 26 7.73 8.68 -13.91
CA ILE A 26 6.86 8.16 -14.97
C ILE A 26 7.26 6.72 -15.31
N VAL A 27 8.54 6.48 -15.58
CA VAL A 27 9.05 5.13 -15.89
C VAL A 27 8.79 4.15 -14.74
N ALA A 28 9.02 4.58 -13.49
CA ALA A 28 8.75 3.74 -12.33
C ALA A 28 7.25 3.42 -12.17
N ALA A 29 6.37 4.37 -12.45
CA ALA A 29 4.92 4.18 -12.40
C ALA A 29 4.44 3.23 -13.51
N GLU A 30 4.96 3.36 -14.73
CA GLU A 30 4.67 2.44 -15.85
C GLU A 30 5.10 1.01 -15.56
N GLY A 31 6.22 0.81 -14.86
CA GLY A 31 6.72 -0.51 -14.46
C GLY A 31 6.10 -1.09 -13.19
N LEU A 32 5.28 -0.32 -12.45
CA LEU A 32 4.85 -0.67 -11.11
C LEU A 32 4.03 -1.97 -11.07
N GLU A 33 3.08 -2.15 -11.98
CA GLU A 33 2.26 -3.35 -12.04
C GLU A 33 3.08 -4.60 -12.38
N GLY A 34 4.08 -4.46 -13.27
CA GLY A 34 5.00 -5.53 -13.61
C GLY A 34 5.81 -5.98 -12.39
N LEU A 35 6.40 -5.02 -11.66
CA LEU A 35 7.14 -5.30 -10.43
C LEU A 35 6.23 -5.90 -9.34
N ALA A 36 5.00 -5.41 -9.20
CA ALA A 36 4.04 -5.97 -8.25
C ALA A 36 3.78 -7.45 -8.56
N LYS A 37 3.59 -7.79 -9.83
CA LYS A 37 3.42 -9.18 -10.27
C LYS A 37 4.66 -10.03 -9.97
N GLU A 38 5.87 -9.54 -10.24
CA GLU A 38 7.12 -10.26 -9.92
C GLU A 38 7.29 -10.54 -8.42
N LEU A 39 6.82 -9.61 -7.58
CA LEU A 39 6.88 -9.72 -6.13
C LEU A 39 5.69 -10.48 -5.52
N ASN A 40 4.78 -11.02 -6.34
CA ASN A 40 3.50 -11.59 -5.89
C ASN A 40 2.69 -10.64 -4.99
N VAL A 41 2.67 -9.36 -5.35
CA VAL A 41 1.88 -8.32 -4.71
C VAL A 41 0.69 -7.98 -5.61
N LYS A 42 -0.51 -8.02 -5.03
CA LYS A 42 -1.72 -7.51 -5.69
C LYS A 42 -2.01 -6.10 -5.18
N ILE A 43 -2.16 -5.16 -6.11
CA ILE A 43 -2.58 -3.79 -5.83
C ILE A 43 -4.11 -3.74 -5.94
N HIS A 44 -4.82 -3.61 -4.83
CA HIS A 44 -6.29 -3.46 -4.86
C HIS A 44 -6.70 -2.05 -5.28
N PHE A 45 -5.98 -1.05 -4.76
CA PHE A 45 -6.04 0.33 -5.22
C PHE A 45 -4.74 1.07 -4.88
N LEU A 46 -4.50 2.14 -5.62
CA LEU A 46 -3.49 3.15 -5.34
C LEU A 46 -4.09 4.51 -5.75
N THR A 47 -4.24 5.41 -4.78
CA THR A 47 -4.88 6.72 -4.99
C THR A 47 -3.98 7.84 -4.49
N LEU A 48 -4.05 8.99 -5.15
CA LEU A 48 -3.33 10.21 -4.78
C LEU A 48 -4.32 11.22 -4.21
N SER A 49 -4.03 11.70 -3.00
CA SER A 49 -4.66 12.87 -2.41
C SER A 49 -3.84 14.11 -2.77
N ALA A 50 -4.07 14.64 -3.97
CA ALA A 50 -3.55 15.95 -4.36
C ALA A 50 -4.50 17.05 -3.83
N PRO A 51 -3.98 18.21 -3.36
CA PRO A 51 -2.57 18.63 -3.37
C PRO A 51 -1.74 18.17 -2.16
N GLU A 52 -2.28 17.35 -1.25
CA GLU A 52 -1.64 16.99 0.04
C GLU A 52 -0.39 16.10 -0.06
N HIS A 53 0.03 15.68 -1.26
CA HIS A 53 1.22 14.81 -1.49
C HIS A 53 1.17 13.46 -0.75
N ILE A 54 -0.04 12.96 -0.45
CA ILE A 54 -0.28 11.68 0.22
C ILE A 54 -0.85 10.68 -0.79
N TYR A 55 -0.32 9.45 -0.79
CA TYR A 55 -0.89 8.31 -1.51
C TYR A 55 -1.41 7.27 -0.53
N PHE A 56 -2.53 6.67 -0.89
CA PHE A 56 -3.13 5.56 -0.17
C PHE A 56 -3.15 4.34 -1.07
N ALA A 57 -2.74 3.19 -0.53
CA ALA A 57 -2.84 1.92 -1.21
C ALA A 57 -3.35 0.83 -0.28
N LEU A 58 -4.13 -0.09 -0.85
CA LEU A 58 -4.41 -1.38 -0.25
C LEU A 58 -3.69 -2.44 -1.08
N LEU A 59 -2.74 -3.10 -0.45
CA LEU A 59 -1.87 -4.09 -1.08
C LEU A 59 -2.07 -5.45 -0.42
N GLU A 60 -1.96 -6.50 -1.21
CA GLU A 60 -2.06 -7.87 -0.73
C GLU A 60 -0.80 -8.65 -1.11
N ALA A 61 -0.17 -9.29 -0.13
CA ALA A 61 1.00 -10.14 -0.34
C ALA A 61 1.16 -11.17 0.78
N ASP A 62 2.00 -12.18 0.53
CA ASP A 62 2.34 -13.19 1.53
C ASP A 62 3.30 -12.69 2.61
N THR A 63 4.04 -11.61 2.34
CA THR A 63 5.04 -11.08 3.27
C THR A 63 5.10 -9.55 3.27
N LEU A 64 5.43 -8.97 4.43
CA LEU A 64 5.72 -7.54 4.56
C LEU A 64 6.92 -7.12 3.70
N SER A 65 7.89 -8.02 3.50
CA SER A 65 9.08 -7.77 2.69
C SER A 65 8.74 -7.51 1.21
N ALA A 66 7.76 -8.23 0.65
CA ALA A 66 7.29 -7.99 -0.72
C ALA A 66 6.67 -6.59 -0.87
N ILE A 67 5.81 -6.20 0.08
CA ILE A 67 5.23 -4.86 0.14
C ILE A 67 6.32 -3.79 0.25
N SER A 68 7.27 -3.99 1.16
CA SER A 68 8.36 -3.03 1.39
C SER A 68 9.21 -2.82 0.14
N ARG A 69 9.51 -3.90 -0.60
CA ARG A 69 10.27 -3.82 -1.86
C ARG A 69 9.52 -3.06 -2.95
N LEU A 70 8.22 -3.33 -3.12
CA LEU A 70 7.39 -2.62 -4.10
C LEU A 70 7.31 -1.13 -3.78
N VAL A 71 7.06 -0.80 -2.52
CA VAL A 71 6.87 0.60 -2.11
C VAL A 71 8.18 1.39 -2.18
N MET A 72 9.30 0.77 -1.81
CA MET A 72 10.63 1.42 -1.85
C MET A 72 11.25 1.44 -3.25
N SER A 73 10.62 0.86 -4.28
CA SER A 73 11.10 0.93 -5.66
C SER A 73 10.86 2.30 -6.30
N MET A 74 9.95 3.09 -5.73
CA MET A 74 9.68 4.43 -6.22
C MET A 74 10.93 5.32 -6.06
N PRO A 75 11.36 6.05 -7.10
CA PRO A 75 12.56 6.88 -7.08
C PRO A 75 12.30 8.20 -6.35
N LEU A 76 11.69 8.14 -5.16
CA LEU A 76 11.27 9.28 -4.40
C LEU A 76 11.49 8.99 -2.92
N ARG A 77 12.12 9.93 -2.20
CA ARG A 77 12.22 9.85 -0.75
C ARG A 77 10.85 10.11 -0.12
N GLN A 78 10.20 9.07 0.39
CA GLN A 78 8.88 9.20 1.01
C GLN A 78 8.92 8.75 2.47
N GLN A 79 8.04 9.32 3.29
CA GLN A 79 7.64 8.68 4.52
C GLN A 79 6.67 7.55 4.16
N VAL A 80 6.93 6.36 4.71
CA VAL A 80 6.18 5.15 4.42
C VAL A 80 5.60 4.60 5.72
N LYS A 81 4.30 4.37 5.75
CA LYS A 81 3.61 3.64 6.83
C LYS A 81 2.92 2.42 6.23
N ILE A 82 3.30 1.23 6.69
CA ILE A 82 2.71 -0.05 6.27
C ILE A 82 2.04 -0.66 7.49
N VAL A 83 0.73 -0.91 7.40
CA VAL A 83 -0.07 -1.47 8.49
C VAL A 83 -0.78 -2.73 8.00
N PRO A 84 -0.60 -3.90 8.63
CA PRO A 84 -1.42 -5.07 8.33
C PRO A 84 -2.88 -4.76 8.69
N VAL A 85 -3.80 -5.15 7.82
CA VAL A 85 -5.24 -4.95 8.01
C VAL A 85 -6.01 -6.24 7.73
N GLU A 86 -7.22 -6.31 8.26
CA GLU A 86 -8.10 -7.48 8.14
C GLU A 86 -9.43 -7.10 7.49
N HIS A 87 -10.12 -8.11 6.97
CA HIS A 87 -11.48 -7.94 6.48
C HIS A 87 -12.45 -7.77 7.64
N TRP A 88 -12.92 -6.54 7.86
CA TRP A 88 -13.78 -6.21 9.00
C TRP A 88 -15.01 -7.11 9.14
N LEU A 89 -15.72 -7.37 8.03
CA LEU A 89 -16.93 -8.19 8.06
C LEU A 89 -16.65 -9.67 8.36
N GLU A 90 -15.49 -10.18 7.94
CA GLU A 90 -15.03 -11.53 8.31
C GLU A 90 -14.67 -11.59 9.80
N GLY A 91 -13.99 -10.56 10.31
CA GLY A 91 -13.71 -10.39 11.73
C GLY A 91 -14.98 -10.42 12.60
N ILE A 92 -16.03 -9.71 12.18
CA ILE A 92 -17.33 -9.74 12.86
C ILE A 92 -17.99 -11.12 12.79
N ALA A 93 -17.94 -11.79 11.64
CA ALA A 93 -18.51 -13.14 11.50
C ALA A 93 -17.81 -14.14 12.43
N MET A 94 -16.47 -14.08 12.52
CA MET A 94 -15.68 -14.91 13.43
C MET A 94 -16.03 -14.62 14.90
N ALA A 95 -16.14 -13.34 15.27
CA ALA A 95 -16.52 -12.95 16.63
C ALA A 95 -17.90 -13.47 17.01
N LYS A 96 -18.88 -13.39 16.09
CA LYS A 96 -20.24 -13.93 16.30
C LYS A 96 -20.21 -15.44 16.53
N ALA A 97 -19.49 -16.19 15.70
CA ALA A 97 -19.39 -17.65 15.85
C ALA A 97 -18.74 -18.05 17.18
N ALA A 98 -17.70 -17.32 17.61
CA ALA A 98 -17.04 -17.56 18.90
C ALA A 98 -17.97 -17.31 20.10
N MET A 99 -18.79 -16.25 20.03
CA MET A 99 -19.79 -15.97 21.07
C MET A 99 -20.87 -17.06 21.15
N GLU A 100 -21.33 -17.57 20.01
CA GLU A 100 -22.32 -18.65 19.97
C GLU A 100 -21.77 -19.96 20.55
N ALA A 101 -20.50 -20.28 20.28
CA ALA A 101 -19.84 -21.45 20.84
C ALA A 101 -19.69 -21.39 22.37
N GLN A 102 -19.39 -20.20 22.93
CA GLN A 102 -19.26 -20.00 24.39
C GLN A 102 -20.58 -20.12 25.16
N ASN A 103 -21.72 -19.94 24.50
CA ASN A 103 -23.05 -20.04 25.11
C ASN A 103 -23.64 -21.46 25.02
N GLN A 104 -22.91 -22.41 24.45
CA GLN A 104 -23.31 -23.83 24.33
C GLN A 104 -22.58 -24.72 25.34
N ASP A 105 -21.63 -24.17 26.10
CA ASP A 105 -20.96 -24.76 27.26
C ASP A 105 -21.60 -24.27 28.58
#